data_AF-R6LPB5-F1
#
_entry.id   AF-R6LPB5-F1
#
_cell.length_a   1.000
_cell.length_b   1.000
_cell.length_c   1.000
_cell.angle_alpha   90.00
_cell.angle_beta   90.00
_cell.angle_gamma   90.00
#
_symmetry.space_group_name_H-M   'P 1'
#
loop_
_entity.id
_entity.type
_entity.pdbx_description
1 polymer ?
#
loop_
_entity_poly.entity_id
_entity_poly.type
_entity_poly.pdbx_seq_one_letter_code
_entity_poly.pdbx_strand_id
1 'polypeptide(L)' 'MNEYEVLIETINPCGGEAHAKKEFQEIETESPERWVKENGRYPVLDSGKNLSGDTVITTGDGKGILIRYTFTE' A
#
# COMPACT_ATOMS: atom_id res chain seq x y z
N MET A 1 1.03 6.84 18.26
CA MET A 1 0.00 6.67 17.22
C MET A 1 0.07 7.88 16.32
N ASN A 2 0.30 7.66 15.04
CA ASN A 2 0.37 8.71 14.03
C ASN A 2 -0.84 8.55 13.10
N GLU A 3 -1.38 9.67 12.66
CA GLU A 3 -2.41 9.71 11.62
C GLU A 3 -1.71 9.65 10.26
N TYR A 4 -2.22 8.80 9.38
CA TYR A 4 -1.73 8.67 8.01
C TYR A 4 -2.90 8.78 7.03
N GLU A 5 -2.71 9.54 5.97
CA GLU A 5 -3.50 9.37 4.75
C GLU A 5 -2.86 8.23 3.93
N VAL A 6 -3.63 7.18 3.68
CA VAL A 6 -3.19 6.00 2.96
C VAL A 6 -3.83 5.97 1.59
N LEU A 7 -2.99 6.08 0.55
CA LEU A 7 -3.39 5.79 -0.82
C LEU A 7 -3.18 4.30 -1.09
N ILE A 8 -4.26 3.59 -1.38
CA ILE A 8 -4.29 2.17 -1.73
C ILE A 8 -4.54 2.04 -3.23
N GLU A 9 -3.56 1.50 -3.96
CA GLU A 9 -3.63 1.27 -5.41
C GLU A 9 -3.68 -0.24 -5.68
N THR A 10 -4.82 -0.74 -6.18
CA THR A 10 -4.94 -2.14 -6.64
C THR A 10 -4.64 -2.21 -8.13
N ILE A 11 -3.53 -2.85 -8.47
CA ILE A 11 -3.02 -3.03 -9.84
C ILE A 11 -3.31 -4.47 -10.28
N ASN A 12 -4.13 -4.61 -11.32
CA ASN A 12 -4.46 -5.91 -11.90
C ASN A 12 -3.52 -6.25 -13.08
N PRO A 13 -3.19 -7.53 -13.28
CA PRO A 13 -2.23 -7.96 -14.30
C PRO A 13 -2.66 -7.62 -15.73
N CYS A 14 -3.96 -7.48 -15.99
CA CYS A 14 -4.51 -7.16 -17.31
C CYS A 14 -4.58 -5.66 -17.64
N GLY A 15 -4.46 -4.79 -16.65
CA GLY A 15 -4.63 -3.33 -16.81
C GLY A 15 -3.36 -2.52 -16.57
N GLY A 16 -2.31 -3.14 -15.99
CA GLY A 16 -1.11 -2.42 -15.60
C GLY A 16 -1.39 -1.29 -14.60
N GLU A 17 -0.38 -0.46 -14.34
CA GLU A 17 -0.50 0.66 -13.38
C GLU A 17 -1.51 1.72 -13.84
N ALA A 18 -1.73 1.88 -15.14
CA ALA A 18 -2.63 2.88 -15.72
C ALA A 18 -4.13 2.65 -15.38
N HIS A 19 -4.50 1.41 -15.06
CA HIS A 19 -5.86 1.04 -14.68
C HIS A 19 -5.98 0.63 -13.21
N ALA A 20 -5.03 1.09 -12.37
CA ALA A 20 -5.09 0.82 -10.94
C ALA A 20 -6.34 1.45 -10.30
N LYS A 21 -7.06 0.68 -9.50
CA LYS A 21 -8.13 1.21 -8.65
C LYS A 21 -7.49 1.93 -7.47
N LYS A 22 -7.80 3.21 -7.28
CA LYS A 22 -7.24 4.04 -6.20
C LYS A 22 -8.29 4.34 -5.15
N GLU A 23 -7.91 4.16 -3.89
CA GLU A 23 -8.75 4.42 -2.72
C GLU A 23 -7.91 5.17 -1.68
N PHE A 24 -8.51 6.16 -1.02
CA PHE A 24 -7.86 6.91 0.06
C PHE A 24 -8.53 6.56 1.38
N GLN A 25 -7.73 6.42 2.43
CA GLN A 25 -8.21 6.12 3.76
C GLN A 25 -7.37 6.84 4.81
N GLU A 26 -8.01 7.48 5.78
CA GLU A 26 -7.36 8.00 6.98
C GLU A 26 -7.29 6.88 8.02
N ILE A 27 -6.09 6.61 8.54
CA ILE A 27 -5.89 5.62 9.60
C ILE A 27 -5.02 6.20 10.71
N GLU A 28 -5.20 5.66 11.91
CA GLU A 28 -4.28 5.89 13.03
C GLU A 28 -3.52 4.59 13.32
N THR A 29 -2.20 4.61 13.17
CA THR A 29 -1.34 3.44 13.45
C THR A 29 0.01 3.87 14.00
N GLU A 30 0.68 2.97 14.73
CA GLU A 30 2.07 3.17 15.16
C GLU A 30 3.07 2.69 14.11
N SER A 31 2.64 1.84 13.17
CA SER A 31 3.49 1.30 12.12
C SER A 31 2.66 0.96 10.89
N PRO A 32 2.90 1.65 9.76
CA PRO A 32 2.31 1.30 8.47
C PRO A 32 2.52 -0.17 8.08
N GLU A 33 3.72 -0.71 8.31
CA GLU A 33 4.09 -2.08 7.96
C GLU A 33 3.28 -3.11 8.75
N ARG A 34 3.09 -2.86 10.04
CA ARG A 34 2.25 -3.71 10.88
C ARG A 34 0.80 -3.66 10.45
N TRP A 35 0.28 -2.46 10.16
CA TRP A 35 -1.09 -2.27 9.71
C TRP A 35 -1.35 -3.03 8.40
N VAL A 36 -0.45 -2.94 7.41
CA VAL A 36 -0.58 -3.69 6.15
C VAL A 36 -0.50 -5.19 6.38
N LYS A 37 0.32 -5.66 7.32
CA LYS A 37 0.40 -7.09 7.65
C LYS A 37 -0.88 -7.64 8.30
N GLU A 38 -1.57 -6.83 9.09
CA GLU A 38 -2.78 -7.21 9.80
C GLU A 38 -4.06 -7.03 8.96
N ASN A 39 -4.11 -6.00 8.10
CA ASN A 39 -5.30 -5.62 7.33
C ASN A 39 -5.19 -5.93 5.81
N GLY A 40 -3.97 -6.10 5.31
CA GLY A 40 -3.70 -6.36 3.90
C GLY A 40 -4.16 -7.76 3.49
N ARG A 41 -4.61 -7.87 2.22
CA ARG A 41 -5.13 -9.12 1.66
C ARG A 41 -4.03 -10.12 1.29
N TYR A 42 -2.83 -9.64 1.02
CA TYR A 42 -1.72 -10.38 0.43
C TYR A 42 -0.44 -10.19 1.23
N PRO A 43 0.53 -11.11 1.14
CA PRO A 43 1.82 -10.94 1.80
C PRO A 43 2.56 -9.69 1.30
N VAL A 44 3.30 -9.05 2.20
CA VAL A 44 4.22 -7.96 1.87
C VAL A 44 5.36 -8.50 1.01
N LEU A 45 5.59 -7.86 -0.12
CA LEU A 45 6.65 -8.16 -1.08
C LEU A 45 7.83 -7.20 -0.92
N ASP A 46 7.53 -5.92 -0.66
CA ASP A 46 8.52 -4.86 -0.52
C ASP A 46 8.00 -3.75 0.40
N SER A 47 8.89 -3.10 1.15
CA SER A 47 8.60 -1.91 1.94
C SER A 47 9.78 -0.94 1.91
N GLY A 48 9.49 0.35 1.86
CA GLY A 48 10.52 1.38 1.83
C GLY A 48 9.94 2.79 1.94
N LYS A 49 10.81 3.78 1.75
CA LYS A 49 10.42 5.19 1.65
C LYS A 49 10.64 5.71 0.25
N ASN A 50 9.70 6.50 -0.27
CA ASN A 50 9.89 7.21 -1.53
C ASN A 50 10.78 8.46 -1.33
N LEU A 51 11.02 9.20 -2.41
CA LEU A 51 11.83 10.42 -2.37
C LEU A 51 11.21 11.56 -1.53
N SER A 52 9.90 11.52 -1.33
CA SER A 52 9.17 12.48 -0.47
C SER A 52 9.26 12.12 1.01
N GLY A 53 9.71 10.90 1.35
CA GLY A 53 9.76 10.39 2.72
C GLY A 53 8.56 9.53 3.11
N ASP A 54 7.56 9.42 2.23
CA ASP A 54 6.34 8.64 2.45
C ASP A 54 6.67 7.16 2.51
N THR A 55 5.98 6.42 3.37
CA THR A 55 6.19 4.98 3.50
C THR A 55 5.39 4.27 2.41
N VAL A 56 6.07 3.51 1.56
CA VAL A 56 5.45 2.74 0.47
C VAL A 56 5.60 1.26 0.75
N ILE A 57 4.50 0.53 0.74
CA ILE A 57 4.46 -0.91 0.97
C ILE A 57 3.74 -1.57 -0.20
N THR A 58 4.35 -2.59 -0.78
CA THR A 58 3.76 -3.36 -1.88
C THR A 58 3.44 -4.77 -1.41
N THR A 59 2.21 -5.21 -1.65
CA THR A 59 1.75 -6.58 -1.43
C THR A 59 1.32 -7.23 -2.75
N GLY A 60 1.26 -8.56 -2.81
CA GLY A 60 0.76 -9.21 -4.02
C GLY A 60 0.53 -10.71 -3.88
N ASP A 61 -0.22 -11.25 -4.84
CA ASP A 61 -0.64 -12.66 -4.85
C ASP A 61 0.35 -13.61 -5.55
N GLY A 62 1.46 -13.06 -6.07
CA GLY A 62 2.45 -13.80 -6.85
C GLY A 62 1.99 -14.20 -8.26
N LYS A 63 0.77 -13.82 -8.67
CA LYS A 63 0.17 -14.12 -9.98
C LYS A 63 -0.09 -12.85 -10.82
N GLY A 64 0.40 -11.71 -10.32
CA GLY A 64 0.40 -10.43 -11.03
C GLY A 64 -0.59 -9.41 -10.47
N ILE A 65 -1.35 -9.75 -9.43
CA ILE A 65 -2.09 -8.73 -8.66
C ILE A 65 -1.11 -8.09 -7.67
N LEU A 66 -1.02 -6.78 -7.71
CA LEU A 66 -0.25 -5.97 -6.77
C LEU A 66 -1.16 -4.98 -6.07
N ILE A 67 -0.94 -4.75 -4.78
CA ILE A 67 -1.56 -3.65 -4.04
C ILE A 67 -0.44 -2.80 -3.45
N ARG A 68 -0.38 -1.53 -3.84
CA ARG A 68 0.56 -0.55 -3.31
C ARG A 68 -0.15 0.34 -2.30
N TYR A 69 0.45 0.48 -1.12
CA TYR A 69 0.01 1.36 -0.06
C TYR A 69 1.03 2.48 0.08
N THR A 70 0.61 3.73 -0.01
CA THR A 70 1.45 4.91 0.24
C THR A 70 0.89 5.64 1.44
N PHE A 71 1.69 5.72 2.50
CA PHE A 71 1.35 6.35 3.76
C PHE A 71 2.03 7.71 3.85
N THR A 72 1.22 8.76 3.92
CA THR A 72 1.64 10.15 4.09
C THR A 72 1.24 10.62 5.49
N GLU A 73 2.17 11.25 6.21
CA GLU A 73 1.91 11.91 7.52
C GLU A 73 1.42 13.35 7.36
#